data_AF-A0A7C1KH34-F1
#
_entry.id   AF-A0A7C1KH34-F1
#
_cell.length_a   1.000
_cell.length_b   1.000
_cell.length_c   1.000
_cell.angle_alpha   90.00
_cell.angle_beta   90.00
_cell.angle_gamma   90.00
#
_symmetry.space_group_name_H-M   'P 1'
#
loop_
_entity.id
_entity.type
_entity.pdbx_description
1 polymer ?
#
loop_
_entity_poly.entity_id
_entity_poly.type
_entity_poly.pdbx_seq_one_letter_code
_entity_poly.pdbx_strand_id
1 'polypeptide(L)'
;MRWVLILVLLVGLALVLQAGLAAFAGYVVLGSYVLSRWLSRRWIEDLAAVRQCEVEPREVGDSLEVTVHVRNAGYWPILWVLVEDFVPEEFWRQRPPAVQVKGSRLQVVSLGPGQE
;
A
#
# COMPACT_ATOMS: atom_id res chain seq x y z
N MET A 1 17.87 -0.98 -10.13
CA MET A 1 18.49 -2.28 -10.50
C MET A 1 20.01 -2.25 -10.44
N ARG A 2 20.70 -1.19 -10.89
CA ARG A 2 22.18 -1.08 -10.80
C ARG A 2 22.76 -1.39 -9.39
N TRP A 3 22.11 -0.89 -8.34
CA TRP A 3 22.51 -1.16 -6.95
C TRP A 3 22.40 -2.63 -6.53
N VAL A 4 21.43 -3.37 -7.06
CA VAL A 4 21.27 -4.81 -6.77
C VAL A 4 22.43 -5.59 -7.38
N LEU A 5 22.86 -5.22 -8.59
CA LEU A 5 24.03 -5.85 -9.23
C LEU A 5 25.32 -5.62 -8.45
N ILE A 6 25.53 -4.40 -7.94
CA ILE A 6 26.67 -4.08 -7.07
C ILE A 6 26.60 -4.92 -5.79
N LEU A 7 25.42 -5.02 -5.17
CA LEU A 7 25.23 -5.79 -3.95
C LEU A 7 25.49 -7.29 -4.16
N VAL A 8 24.98 -7.86 -5.26
CA VAL A 8 25.22 -9.25 -5.66
C VAL A 8 26.71 -9.50 -5.87
N LEU A 9 27.42 -8.59 -6.54
CA LEU A 9 28.86 -8.70 -6.80
C LEU A 9 29.67 -8.65 -5.50
N LEU A 10 29.30 -7.75 -4.57
CA LEU A 10 29.94 -7.66 -3.24
C LEU A 10 29.71 -8.93 -2.41
N VAL A 11 28.49 -9.49 -2.43
CA VAL A 11 28.18 -10.76 -1.75
C VAL A 11 29.01 -11.90 -2.35
N GLY A 12 29.10 -11.97 -3.68
CA GLY A 12 29.92 -12.95 -4.38
C GLY A 12 31.40 -12.84 -4.01
N LEU A 13 31.94 -11.62 -3.96
CA LEU A 13 33.32 -11.38 -3.55
C LEU A 13 33.56 -11.80 -2.09
N ALA A 14 32.64 -11.50 -1.18
CA ALA A 14 32.74 -11.89 0.22
C ALA A 14 32.73 -13.42 0.41
N LEU A 15 31.95 -14.15 -0.40
CA LEU A 15 31.95 -15.61 -0.42
C LEU A 15 33.29 -16.18 -0.91
N VAL A 16 33.86 -15.60 -1.98
CA VAL A 16 35.18 -16.02 -2.51
C VAL A 16 36.30 -15.75 -1.49
N LEU A 17 36.24 -14.64 -0.77
CA LEU A 17 37.19 -14.28 0.29
C LEU A 17 36.99 -15.08 1.59
N GLN A 18 36.05 -16.04 1.63
CA GLN A 18 35.65 -16.80 2.83
C GLN A 18 35.29 -15.93 4.03
N ALA A 19 34.85 -14.69 3.78
CA ALA A 19 34.42 -13.76 4.81
C ALA A 19 33.01 -14.12 5.28
N GLY A 20 32.88 -15.19 6.07
CA GLY A 20 31.59 -15.79 6.44
C GLY A 20 30.58 -14.79 7.01
N LEU A 21 31.02 -13.89 7.90
CA LEU A 21 30.16 -12.85 8.48
C LEU A 21 29.72 -11.80 7.45
N ALA A 22 30.63 -11.37 6.57
CA ALA A 22 30.33 -10.39 5.54
C ALA A 22 29.39 -10.96 4.47
N ALA A 23 29.61 -12.22 4.08
CA ALA A 23 28.72 -12.96 3.19
C ALA A 23 27.32 -13.10 3.80
N PHE A 24 27.24 -13.49 5.08
CA PHE A 24 25.99 -13.57 5.84
C PHE A 24 25.21 -12.26 5.81
N ALA A 25 25.83 -11.18 6.28
CA ALA A 25 25.20 -9.87 6.28
C ALA A 25 24.76 -9.45 4.87
N GLY A 26 25.61 -9.70 3.88
CA GLY A 26 25.37 -9.33 2.50
C GLY A 26 24.16 -10.04 1.89
N TYR A 27 24.05 -11.38 2.00
CA TYR A 27 22.90 -12.08 1.44
C TYR A 27 21.61 -11.82 2.23
N VAL A 28 21.68 -11.55 3.54
CA VAL A 28 20.51 -11.16 4.34
C VAL A 28 19.96 -9.82 3.87
N VAL A 29 20.83 -8.82 3.67
CA VAL A 29 20.44 -7.50 3.15
C VAL A 29 19.91 -7.61 1.72
N LEU A 30 20.56 -8.40 0.87
CA LEU A 30 20.09 -8.63 -0.49
C LEU A 30 18.72 -9.30 -0.49
N GLY A 31 18.55 -10.34 0.32
CA GLY A 31 17.31 -11.10 0.45
C GLY A 31 16.17 -10.23 0.98
N SER A 32 16.40 -9.45 2.03
CA SER A 32 15.37 -8.55 2.58
C SER A 32 14.96 -7.46 1.58
N TYR A 33 15.92 -6.90 0.83
CA TYR A 33 15.63 -5.92 -0.22
C TYR A 33 14.79 -6.51 -1.35
N VAL A 34 15.19 -7.67 -1.88
CA VAL A 34 14.47 -8.34 -2.98
C VAL A 34 13.07 -8.76 -2.51
N LEU A 35 12.97 -9.35 -1.33
CA LEU A 35 11.71 -9.79 -0.74
C LEU A 35 10.77 -8.61 -0.49
N SER A 36 11.26 -7.52 0.11
CA SER A 36 10.48 -6.30 0.33
C SER A 36 9.97 -5.73 -0.99
N ARG A 37 10.83 -5.62 -2.01
CA ARG A 37 10.44 -5.09 -3.32
C ARG A 37 9.40 -5.98 -4.01
N TRP A 38 9.54 -7.29 -3.89
CA TRP A 38 8.61 -8.25 -4.46
C TRP A 38 7.25 -8.19 -3.75
N LEU A 39 7.23 -8.20 -2.40
CA LEU A 39 6.02 -8.06 -1.59
C LEU A 39 5.30 -6.75 -1.87
N SER A 40 6.01 -5.61 -1.87
CA SER A 40 5.39 -4.32 -2.15
C SER A 40 4.77 -4.23 -3.53
N ARG A 41 5.39 -4.82 -4.56
CA ARG A 41 4.80 -4.87 -5.90
C ARG A 41 3.54 -5.72 -5.92
N ARG A 42 3.61 -6.93 -5.34
CA ARG A 42 2.46 -7.84 -5.25
C ARG A 42 1.30 -7.21 -4.51
N TRP A 43 1.54 -6.62 -3.35
CA TRP A 43 0.50 -5.95 -2.58
C TRP A 43 -0.17 -4.80 -3.33
N ILE A 44 0.55 -4.06 -4.18
CA ILE A 44 -0.05 -2.98 -4.98
C ILE A 44 -0.84 -3.54 -6.17
N GLU A 45 -0.31 -4.56 -6.85
CA GLU A 45 -0.94 -5.17 -8.02
C GLU A 45 -2.20 -5.98 -7.66
N ASP A 46 -2.18 -6.61 -6.49
CA ASP A 46 -3.26 -7.48 -6.02
C ASP A 46 -4.34 -6.73 -5.21
N LEU A 47 -4.17 -5.43 -4.96
CA LEU A 47 -5.13 -4.60 -4.22
C LEU A 47 -6.14 -3.95 -5.19
N ALA A 48 -7.42 -4.20 -4.96
CA ALA A 48 -8.51 -3.53 -5.67
C ALA A 48 -9.35 -2.70 -4.69
N ALA A 49 -9.73 -1.48 -5.09
CA ALA A 49 -10.59 -0.62 -4.30
C ALA A 49 -11.78 -0.16 -5.15
N VAL A 50 -12.99 -0.26 -4.60
CA VAL A 50 -14.23 0.21 -5.24
C VAL A 50 -14.94 1.13 -4.26
N ARG A 51 -15.22 2.35 -4.72
CA ARG A 51 -15.99 3.35 -3.96
C ARG A 51 -17.43 3.33 -4.44
N GLN A 52 -18.36 3.09 -3.53
CA GLN A 52 -19.80 3.11 -3.77
C GLN A 52 -20.41 4.34 -3.11
N CYS A 53 -21.21 5.06 -3.89
CA CYS A 53 -21.98 6.22 -3.46
C CYS A 53 -23.32 6.18 -4.19
N GLU A 54 -24.38 6.62 -3.53
CA GLU A 54 -25.65 6.85 -4.21
C GLU A 54 -25.50 8.01 -5.21
N VAL A 55 -26.10 7.86 -6.39
CA VAL A 55 -26.03 8.83 -7.50
C VAL A 55 -27.29 9.70 -7.54
N GLU A 56 -28.23 9.48 -6.63
CA GLU A 56 -29.46 10.25 -6.56
C GLU A 56 -29.17 11.70 -6.11
N PRO A 57 -29.85 12.68 -6.71
CA PRO A 57 -29.72 14.07 -6.28
C PRO A 57 -30.15 14.21 -4.82
N ARG A 58 -29.32 14.87 -4.02
CA ARG A 58 -29.55 15.16 -2.60
C ARG A 58 -29.67 16.66 -2.36
N GLU A 59 -30.41 17.04 -1.33
CA GLU A 59 -30.56 18.43 -0.96
C GLU A 59 -29.40 18.91 -0.08
N VAL A 60 -29.19 20.23 -0.05
CA VAL A 60 -28.17 20.83 0.82
C VAL A 60 -28.57 20.62 2.27
N GLY A 61 -27.70 19.96 3.04
CA GLY A 61 -27.95 19.58 4.43
C GLY A 61 -28.16 18.09 4.63
N ASP A 62 -28.41 17.33 3.55
CA ASP A 62 -28.50 15.89 3.60
C ASP A 62 -27.13 15.24 3.86
N SER A 63 -27.16 14.05 4.44
CA SER A 63 -25.97 13.21 4.63
C SER A 63 -26.03 12.03 3.67
N LEU A 64 -24.90 11.73 3.04
CA LEU A 64 -24.73 10.60 2.15
C LEU A 64 -23.72 9.62 2.74
N GLU A 65 -24.05 8.33 2.70
CA GLU A 65 -23.10 7.28 3.04
C GLU A 65 -22.19 6.98 1.84
N VAL A 66 -20.89 6.90 2.14
CA VAL A 66 -19.86 6.53 1.17
C VAL A 66 -19.18 5.29 1.70
N THR A 67 -19.25 4.20 0.96
CA THR A 67 -18.61 2.93 1.33
C THR A 67 -17.46 2.66 0.38
N VAL A 68 -16.28 2.40 0.94
CA VAL A 68 -15.10 1.99 0.16
C VAL A 68 -14.83 0.52 0.47
N HIS A 69 -14.98 -0.33 -0.54
CA HIS A 69 -14.64 -1.75 -0.48
C HIS A 69 -13.20 -1.94 -0.93
N VAL A 70 -12.38 -2.60 -0.11
CA VAL A 70 -10.97 -2.82 -0.39
C VAL A 70 -10.69 -4.31 -0.37
N ARG A 71 -10.44 -4.86 -1.55
CA ARG A 71 -10.29 -6.30 -1.75
C ARG A 71 -8.85 -6.67 -2.05
N ASN A 72 -8.38 -7.76 -1.42
CA ASN A 72 -7.18 -8.45 -1.86
C ASN A 72 -7.54 -9.52 -2.91
N ALA A 73 -7.26 -9.25 -4.18
CA ALA A 73 -7.47 -10.17 -5.30
C ALA A 73 -6.35 -11.22 -5.46
N GLY A 74 -5.28 -11.10 -4.68
CA GLY A 74 -4.12 -11.98 -4.73
C GLY A 74 -4.22 -13.22 -3.83
N TYR A 75 -3.23 -14.10 -3.99
CA TYR A 75 -3.08 -15.31 -3.19
C TYR A 75 -2.31 -15.09 -1.88
N TRP A 76 -1.63 -13.95 -1.73
CA TRP A 76 -0.79 -13.64 -0.58
C TRP A 76 -1.49 -12.63 0.34
N PRO A 77 -1.33 -12.74 1.66
CA PRO A 77 -1.87 -11.75 2.60
C PRO A 77 -1.15 -10.40 2.44
N ILE A 78 -1.92 -9.32 2.52
CA ILE A 78 -1.43 -7.96 2.63
C ILE A 78 -1.37 -7.63 4.12
N LEU A 79 -0.15 -7.53 4.66
CA LEU A 79 0.05 -7.38 6.11
C LEU A 79 -0.34 -6.00 6.62
N TRP A 80 -0.05 -4.96 5.83
CA TRP A 80 -0.42 -3.60 6.14
C TRP A 80 -0.72 -2.85 4.83
N VAL A 81 -1.84 -2.17 4.79
CA VAL A 81 -2.15 -1.18 3.77
C VAL A 81 -2.79 0.03 4.43
N LEU A 82 -2.31 1.22 4.03
CA LEU A 82 -2.89 2.48 4.43
C LEU A 82 -3.91 2.86 3.36
N VAL A 83 -5.18 2.88 3.75
CA VAL A 83 -6.29 3.28 2.89
C VAL A 83 -6.70 4.70 3.26
N GLU A 84 -6.70 5.59 2.27
CA GLU A 84 -7.13 6.97 2.43
C GLU A 84 -8.22 7.31 1.39
N ASP A 85 -9.39 7.76 1.85
CA ASP A 85 -10.44 8.29 0.96
C ASP A 85 -10.26 9.80 0.76
N PHE A 86 -9.98 10.19 -0.49
CA PHE A 86 -9.74 11.57 -0.88
C PHE A 86 -11.03 12.24 -1.38
N VAL A 87 -11.36 13.38 -0.77
CA VAL A 87 -12.43 14.25 -1.25
C VAL A 87 -11.81 15.39 -2.06
N PRO A 88 -12.34 15.74 -3.25
CA PRO A 88 -11.76 16.78 -4.09
C PRO A 88 -11.58 18.12 -3.35
N GLU A 89 -10.45 18.78 -3.60
CA GLU A 89 -10.08 20.02 -2.88
C GLU A 89 -11.10 21.16 -3.06
N GLU A 90 -11.84 21.13 -4.16
CA GLU A 90 -12.88 22.09 -4.55
C GLU A 90 -13.93 22.28 -3.45
N PHE A 91 -14.25 21.20 -2.74
CA PHE A 91 -15.25 21.17 -1.68
C PHE A 91 -14.72 21.69 -0.34
N TRP A 92 -13.40 21.80 -0.18
CA TRP A 92 -12.73 22.20 1.07
C TRP A 92 -12.17 23.62 1.05
N ARG A 93 -11.84 24.17 -0.13
CA ARG A 93 -11.22 25.52 -0.23
C ARG A 93 -12.18 26.66 0.13
N GLN A 94 -13.49 26.42 0.08
CA GLN A 94 -14.51 27.43 0.39
C GLN A 94 -14.65 27.60 1.91
N ARG A 95 -14.98 28.82 2.36
CA ARG A 95 -15.32 29.12 3.76
C ARG A 95 -16.73 29.68 3.83
N PRO A 96 -17.70 28.97 4.44
CA PRO A 96 -17.59 27.62 5.02
C PRO A 96 -17.37 26.52 3.95
N PRO A 97 -16.80 25.36 4.32
CA PRO A 97 -16.62 24.23 3.38
C PRO A 97 -17.97 23.73 2.88
N ALA A 98 -18.01 23.32 1.61
CA ALA A 98 -19.24 22.90 0.94
C ALA A 98 -19.71 21.50 1.38
N VAL A 99 -18.79 20.66 1.85
CA VAL A 99 -19.06 19.29 2.30
C VAL A 99 -18.39 19.06 3.65
N GLN A 100 -19.12 18.44 4.58
CA GLN A 100 -18.58 17.95 5.84
C GLN A 100 -18.42 16.43 5.77
N VAL A 101 -17.21 15.93 6.03
CA VAL A 101 -16.98 14.48 6.15
C VAL A 101 -17.07 14.08 7.61
N LYS A 102 -17.91 13.07 7.89
CA LYS A 102 -18.02 12.42 9.21
C LYS A 102 -17.41 11.03 9.11
N GLY A 103 -16.56 10.68 10.09
CA GLY A 103 -15.90 9.36 10.16
C GLY A 103 -14.40 9.39 9.90
N SER A 104 -13.77 8.20 9.90
CA SER A 104 -12.33 8.06 9.65
C SER A 104 -12.05 7.89 8.16
N ARG A 105 -11.29 8.84 7.60
CA ARG A 105 -10.84 8.81 6.20
C ARG A 105 -9.56 8.02 5.97
N LEU A 106 -8.83 7.72 7.06
CA LEU A 106 -7.52 7.08 7.02
C LEU A 106 -7.55 5.86 7.92
N GLN A 107 -7.25 4.69 7.36
CA GLN A 107 -7.21 3.45 8.12
C GLN A 107 -6.03 2.59 7.68
N VAL A 108 -5.43 1.89 8.66
CA VAL A 108 -4.44 0.85 8.39
C VAL A 108 -5.14 -0.48 8.59
N VAL A 109 -5.16 -1.30 7.54
CA VAL A 109 -5.82 -2.60 7.56
C VAL A 109 -4.88 -3.70 7.08
N SER A 110 -5.18 -4.93 7.47
CA SER A 110 -4.53 -6.15 6.99
C SER A 110 -5.58 -6.98 6.26
N LEU A 111 -5.27 -7.49 5.07
CA LEU A 111 -6.21 -8.21 4.22
C LEU A 111 -5.67 -9.60 3.88
N GLY A 112 -6.37 -10.63 4.32
CA GLY A 112 -6.12 -12.00 3.89
C GLY A 112 -6.45 -12.21 2.40
N PRO A 113 -6.04 -13.34 1.81
CA PRO A 113 -6.36 -13.66 0.42
C PRO A 113 -7.88 -13.71 0.20
N GLY A 114 -8.38 -12.96 -0.78
CA GLY A 114 -9.82 -12.91 -1.11
C GLY A 114 -10.71 -12.19 -0.09
N GLN A 115 -10.13 -11.52 0.92
CA GLN A 115 -10.88 -10.70 1.88
C GLN A 115 -11.21 -9.31 1.30
N GLU A 116 -12.32 -8.74 1.77
CA GLU A 116 -12.88 -7.42 1.41
C GLU A 116 -13.05 -6.53 2.65
#